data_AF-F4NTM7-F1
#
_entry.id   AF-F4NTM7-F1
#
_cell.length_a   1.000
_cell.length_b   1.000
_cell.length_c   1.000
_cell.angle_alpha   90.00
_cell.angle_beta   90.00
_cell.angle_gamma   90.00
#
_symmetry.space_group_name_H-M   'P 1'
#
loop_
_entity.id
_entity.type
_entity.pdbx_description
1 polymer ?
#
loop_
_entity_poly.entity_id
_entity_poly.type
_entity_poly.pdbx_seq_one_letter_code
_entity_poly.pdbx_strand_id
1 'polypeptide(L)'
;MIQELKFNRVYLFEPMLTQAESKFISLQGISIISENENGERKVHQKTLFYMPHCPIMLYNNVIKSNWDTGQYTKLAIIGNSFETYDLNSMGTSLGDKCPFIQSALTQGIVTETLFVDFEPLSHAFNNTALIQFKSFK
;
A
#
# COMPACT_ATOMS: atom_id res chain seq x y z
N MET A 1 23.96 2.85 -2.83
CA MET A 1 22.57 3.05 -3.30
C MET A 1 21.56 3.12 -2.14
N ILE A 2 21.13 2.03 -1.47
CA ILE A 2 20.18 2.18 -0.34
C ILE A 2 20.77 2.92 0.85
N GLN A 3 22.06 2.77 1.11
CA GLN A 3 22.75 3.52 2.16
C GLN A 3 22.78 5.04 1.90
N GLU A 4 22.56 5.47 0.65
CA GLU A 4 22.40 6.89 0.31
C GLU A 4 20.96 7.38 0.50
N LEU A 5 20.00 6.45 0.54
CA LEU A 5 18.62 6.73 0.88
C LEU A 5 18.46 6.76 2.41
N LYS A 6 17.69 7.72 2.93
CA LYS A 6 17.45 7.87 4.38
C LYS A 6 16.48 6.81 4.96
N PHE A 7 16.42 5.62 4.38
CA PHE A 7 15.59 4.51 4.86
C PHE A 7 16.42 3.57 5.74
N ASN A 8 15.93 3.30 6.95
CA ASN A 8 16.61 2.38 7.87
C ASN A 8 16.59 0.92 7.37
N ARG A 9 15.47 0.52 6.74
CA ARG A 9 15.26 -0.81 6.18
C ARG A 9 14.35 -0.69 4.96
N VAL A 10 14.65 -1.48 3.93
CA VAL A 10 13.85 -1.58 2.72
C VAL A 10 13.54 -3.04 2.46
N TYR A 11 12.28 -3.31 2.17
CA TYR A 11 11.80 -4.65 1.88
C TYR A 11 11.16 -4.68 0.49
N LEU A 12 11.27 -5.82 -0.19
CA LEU A 12 10.64 -6.04 -1.49
C LEU A 12 9.97 -7.41 -1.50
N PHE A 13 8.71 -7.43 -1.92
CA PHE A 13 7.99 -8.66 -2.27
C PHE A 13 7.61 -8.56 -3.74
N GLU A 14 7.97 -9.57 -4.52
CA GLU A 14 7.53 -9.75 -5.89
C GLU A 14 7.42 -11.26 -6.13
N PRO A 15 6.21 -11.79 -6.45
CA PRO A 15 5.98 -13.23 -6.57
C PRO A 15 6.80 -13.92 -7.66
N MET A 16 7.24 -13.18 -8.69
CA MET A 16 7.90 -13.75 -9.87
C MET A 16 9.39 -13.38 -9.98
N LEU A 17 10.07 -13.10 -8.86
CA LEU A 17 11.50 -12.82 -8.87
C LEU A 17 12.32 -14.01 -9.40
N THR A 18 13.16 -13.72 -10.39
CA THR A 18 14.22 -14.63 -10.81
C THR A 18 15.37 -14.66 -9.79
N GLN A 19 16.22 -15.68 -9.89
CA GLN A 19 17.42 -15.78 -9.05
C GLN A 19 18.39 -14.61 -9.29
N ALA A 20 18.49 -14.14 -10.55
CA ALA A 20 19.35 -13.03 -10.90
C ALA A 20 18.88 -11.71 -10.25
N GLU A 21 17.58 -11.42 -10.34
CA GLU A 21 16.97 -10.25 -9.68
C GLU A 21 17.12 -10.35 -8.17
N SER A 22 16.83 -11.52 -7.59
CA SER A 22 16.94 -11.74 -6.14
C SER A 22 18.36 -11.46 -5.62
N LYS A 23 19.37 -11.94 -6.35
CA LYS A 23 20.77 -11.69 -6.02
C LYS A 23 21.11 -10.20 -6.13
N PHE A 24 20.70 -9.55 -7.21
CA PHE A 24 20.96 -8.12 -7.42
C PHE A 24 20.31 -7.26 -6.33
N ILE A 25 19.02 -7.47 -6.04
CA ILE A 25 18.24 -6.77 -5.01
C ILE A 25 18.91 -6.90 -3.64
N SER A 26 19.31 -8.12 -3.27
CA SER A 26 19.99 -8.39 -2.00
C SER A 26 21.35 -7.67 -1.91
N LEU A 27 22.12 -7.63 -3.01
CA LEU A 27 23.40 -6.89 -3.07
C LEU A 27 23.22 -5.37 -2.90
N GLN A 28 22.04 -4.82 -3.22
CA GLN A 28 21.73 -3.41 -2.96
C GLN A 28 21.33 -3.13 -1.51
N GLY A 29 21.26 -4.15 -0.64
CA GLY A 29 20.82 -4.03 0.75
C GLY A 29 19.30 -4.01 0.93
N ILE A 30 18.53 -4.49 -0.06
CA ILE A 30 17.09 -4.70 0.05
C ILE A 30 16.83 -6.10 0.59
N SER A 31 16.02 -6.21 1.63
CA SER A 31 15.57 -7.50 2.15
C SER A 31 14.41 -8.04 1.33
N ILE A 32 14.59 -9.21 0.71
CA ILE A 32 13.51 -9.88 -0.01
C ILE A 32 12.58 -10.56 0.99
N ILE A 33 11.29 -10.34 0.80
CA ILE A 33 10.24 -11.02 1.54
C ILE A 33 9.99 -12.34 0.79
N SER A 34 10.35 -13.47 1.40
CA SER A 34 10.25 -14.78 0.76
C SER A 34 8.85 -15.38 0.82
N GLU A 35 8.01 -14.91 1.74
CA GLU A 35 6.66 -15.43 1.96
C GLU A 35 5.62 -14.48 1.37
N ASN A 36 4.62 -15.03 0.69
CA ASN A 36 3.46 -14.23 0.29
C ASN A 36 2.57 -13.96 1.49
N GLU A 37 2.80 -12.82 2.14
CA GLU A 37 2.02 -12.34 3.29
C GLU A 37 0.62 -11.86 2.89
N ASN A 38 0.27 -11.86 1.60
CA ASN A 38 -1.00 -11.34 1.07
C ASN A 38 -1.31 -9.91 1.55
N GLY A 39 -0.27 -9.10 1.78
CA GLY A 39 -0.39 -7.73 2.29
C GLY A 39 -0.61 -7.62 3.81
N GLU A 40 -0.65 -8.71 4.58
CA GLU A 40 -0.88 -8.70 6.03
C GLU A 40 0.37 -8.32 6.85
N ARG A 41 1.12 -7.31 6.39
CA ARG A 41 2.36 -6.87 7.04
C ARG A 41 2.09 -5.87 8.15
N LYS A 42 2.42 -6.27 9.39
CA LYS A 42 2.41 -5.39 10.56
C LYS A 42 3.57 -4.40 10.53
N VAL A 43 3.32 -3.17 10.94
CA VAL A 43 4.34 -2.14 11.13
C VAL A 43 4.61 -1.91 12.61
N HIS A 44 5.82 -1.45 12.92
CA HIS A 44 6.21 -1.09 14.29
C HIS A 44 6.72 0.35 14.41
N GLN A 45 7.10 0.94 13.28
CA GLN A 45 7.59 2.31 13.12
C GLN A 45 6.93 2.96 11.91
N LYS A 46 7.15 4.26 11.70
CA LYS A 46 6.68 4.93 10.47
C LYS A 46 7.18 4.18 9.25
N THR A 47 6.26 3.69 8.43
CA THR A 47 6.55 2.79 7.33
C THR A 47 5.77 3.24 6.11
N LEU A 48 6.48 3.45 5.02
CA LEU A 48 5.91 3.72 3.71
C LEU A 48 5.79 2.42 2.93
N PHE A 49 4.58 2.09 2.48
CA PHE A 49 4.34 1.07 1.49
C PHE A 49 4.31 1.71 0.11
N TYR A 50 5.06 1.17 -0.83
CA TYR A 50 4.99 1.54 -2.24
C TYR A 50 4.30 0.40 -2.99
N MET A 51 3.03 0.60 -3.33
CA MET A 51 2.14 -0.45 -3.82
C MET A 51 1.29 -0.01 -5.04
N PRO A 52 1.79 0.79 -5.99
CA PRO A 52 0.97 1.21 -7.14
C PRO A 52 0.48 -0.02 -7.93
N HIS A 53 -0.77 0.02 -8.42
CA HIS A 53 -1.43 -1.07 -9.17
C HIS A 53 -1.60 -2.40 -8.43
N CYS A 54 -1.29 -2.47 -7.14
CA CYS A 54 -1.66 -3.63 -6.35
C CYS A 54 -3.18 -3.85 -6.37
N PRO A 55 -3.67 -5.10 -6.25
CA PRO A 55 -5.08 -5.37 -6.03
C PRO A 55 -5.60 -4.68 -4.77
N ILE A 56 -6.81 -4.13 -4.80
CA ILE A 56 -7.44 -3.42 -3.67
C ILE A 56 -7.40 -4.22 -2.35
N MET A 57 -7.52 -5.55 -2.45
CA MET A 57 -7.47 -6.46 -1.30
C MET A 57 -6.16 -6.37 -0.52
N LEU A 58 -5.03 -6.12 -1.19
CA LEU A 58 -3.73 -6.00 -0.52
C LEU A 58 -3.68 -4.75 0.36
N TYR A 59 -4.24 -3.62 -0.09
CA TYR A 59 -4.36 -2.42 0.74
C TYR A 59 -5.26 -2.67 1.95
N ASN A 60 -6.39 -3.33 1.75
CA ASN A 60 -7.29 -3.71 2.85
C ASN A 60 -6.57 -4.58 3.89
N ASN A 61 -5.74 -5.52 3.46
CA ASN A 61 -4.98 -6.40 4.33
C ASN A 61 -3.85 -5.67 5.09
N VAL A 62 -3.18 -4.70 4.45
CA VAL A 62 -2.22 -3.81 5.14
C VAL A 62 -2.92 -3.02 6.24
N ILE A 63 -4.08 -2.44 5.96
CA ILE A 63 -4.85 -1.68 6.95
C ILE A 63 -5.33 -2.62 8.08
N LYS A 64 -5.95 -3.75 7.74
CA LYS A 64 -6.43 -4.79 8.66
C LYS A 64 -5.35 -5.21 9.67
N SER A 65 -4.16 -5.59 9.19
CA SER A 65 -3.09 -6.09 10.04
C SER A 65 -2.56 -5.05 11.05
N ASN A 66 -2.84 -3.78 10.83
CA ASN A 66 -2.41 -2.65 11.65
C ASN A 66 -3.56 -1.94 12.38
N TRP A 67 -4.80 -2.43 12.26
CA TRP A 67 -6.01 -1.78 12.75
C TRP A 67 -6.10 -1.78 14.27
N ASP A 68 -6.21 -2.97 14.89
CA ASP A 68 -6.53 -3.14 16.32
C ASP A 68 -5.50 -2.53 17.28
N THR A 69 -4.25 -2.46 16.83
CA THR A 69 -3.13 -1.94 17.64
C THR A 69 -2.95 -0.41 17.48
N GLY A 70 -3.82 0.27 16.73
CA GLY A 70 -3.67 1.70 16.42
C GLY A 70 -2.48 2.02 15.51
N GLN A 71 -1.78 0.99 15.03
CA GLN A 71 -0.54 1.14 14.27
C GLN A 71 -0.76 1.61 12.84
N TYR A 72 -2.01 1.63 12.37
CA TYR A 72 -2.39 2.23 11.10
C TYR A 72 -1.94 3.70 10.97
N THR A 73 -1.82 4.44 12.07
CA THR A 73 -1.29 5.82 12.11
C THR A 73 0.20 5.93 11.74
N LYS A 74 0.93 4.80 11.74
CA LYS A 74 2.32 4.70 11.30
C LYS A 74 2.44 4.36 9.82
N LEU A 75 1.32 4.12 9.13
CA LEU A 75 1.28 3.79 7.71
C LEU A 75 1.26 5.06 6.87
N ALA A 76 2.05 5.03 5.80
CA ALA A 76 1.78 5.79 4.59
C ALA A 76 1.81 4.81 3.42
N ILE A 77 1.00 5.05 2.40
CA ILE A 77 0.95 4.24 1.19
C ILE A 77 1.08 5.16 0.00
N ILE A 78 2.03 4.91 -0.89
CA ILE A 78 1.96 5.42 -2.26
C ILE A 78 1.37 4.30 -3.10
N GLY A 79 0.15 4.49 -3.60
CA GLY A 79 -0.58 3.47 -4.34
C GLY A 79 -1.85 4.04 -4.96
N ASN A 80 -2.81 3.20 -5.31
CA ASN A 80 -4.02 3.63 -5.99
C ASN A 80 -4.98 4.31 -5.01
N SER A 81 -5.53 5.46 -5.41
CA SER A 81 -6.57 6.17 -4.67
C SER A 81 -7.76 5.28 -4.31
N PHE A 82 -8.20 5.31 -3.04
CA PHE A 82 -9.37 4.53 -2.61
C PHE A 82 -10.68 5.09 -3.16
N GLU A 83 -10.74 6.40 -3.41
CA GLU A 83 -11.92 7.09 -3.95
C GLU A 83 -12.32 6.58 -5.34
N THR A 84 -11.36 6.07 -6.12
CA THR A 84 -11.62 5.55 -7.48
C THR A 84 -12.27 4.17 -7.51
N TYR A 85 -12.35 3.47 -6.37
CA TYR A 85 -12.96 2.14 -6.31
C TYR A 85 -14.47 2.23 -6.08
N ASP A 86 -15.21 2.51 -7.16
CA ASP A 86 -16.67 2.36 -7.18
C ASP A 86 -17.05 0.87 -7.33
N LEU A 87 -16.96 0.11 -6.23
CA LEU A 87 -17.31 -1.32 -6.25
C LEU A 87 -18.82 -1.57 -6.41
N ASN A 88 -19.67 -0.55 -6.22
CA ASN A 88 -21.11 -0.67 -6.44
C ASN A 88 -21.43 -0.97 -7.91
N SER A 89 -20.58 -0.53 -8.85
CA SER A 89 -20.69 -0.86 -10.28
C SER A 89 -20.53 -2.35 -10.60
N MET A 90 -19.95 -3.14 -9.68
CA MET A 90 -19.76 -4.60 -9.82
C MET A 90 -20.71 -5.43 -8.93
N GLY A 91 -21.75 -4.81 -8.35
CA GLY A 91 -22.77 -5.50 -7.56
C GLY A 91 -22.31 -6.02 -6.19
N THR A 92 -21.11 -5.62 -5.72
CA THR A 92 -20.59 -5.96 -4.39
C THR A 92 -20.21 -4.66 -3.68
N SER A 93 -20.65 -4.44 -2.44
CA SER A 93 -20.29 -3.20 -1.75
C SER A 93 -18.79 -3.20 -1.39
N LEU A 94 -18.18 -2.02 -1.31
CA LEU A 94 -16.80 -1.87 -0.81
C LEU A 94 -16.67 -2.42 0.62
N GLY A 95 -17.73 -2.34 1.43
CA GLY A 95 -17.77 -2.91 2.77
C GLY A 95 -17.63 -4.44 2.80
N ASP A 96 -18.22 -5.15 1.84
CA ASP A 96 -18.16 -6.61 1.80
C ASP A 96 -16.76 -7.12 1.43
N LYS A 97 -16.12 -6.43 0.48
CA LYS A 97 -14.83 -6.85 -0.08
C LYS A 97 -13.64 -6.27 0.68
N CYS A 98 -13.70 -4.99 1.06
CA CYS A 98 -12.63 -4.25 1.71
C CYS A 98 -13.15 -3.49 2.94
N PRO A 99 -13.60 -4.20 4.00
CA PRO A 99 -14.25 -3.59 5.16
C PRO A 99 -13.35 -2.58 5.90
N PHE A 100 -12.02 -2.75 5.86
CA PHE A 100 -11.10 -1.86 6.56
C PHE A 100 -10.84 -0.57 5.76
N ILE A 101 -10.81 -0.65 4.42
CA ILE A 101 -10.80 0.55 3.58
C ILE A 101 -12.10 1.33 3.78
N GLN A 102 -13.25 0.64 3.70
CA GLN A 102 -14.56 1.26 3.96
C GLN A 102 -14.61 1.93 5.33
N SER A 103 -14.16 1.24 6.38
CA SER A 103 -14.11 1.79 7.73
C SER A 103 -13.21 3.01 7.84
N ALA A 104 -12.03 2.99 7.20
CA ALA A 104 -11.09 4.10 7.23
C ALA A 104 -11.65 5.35 6.52
N LEU A 105 -12.35 5.17 5.40
CA LEU A 105 -13.04 6.23 4.66
C LEU A 105 -14.22 6.78 5.47
N THR A 106 -15.11 5.92 5.97
CA THR A 106 -16.30 6.33 6.74
C THR A 106 -15.94 7.05 8.04
N GLN A 107 -14.86 6.63 8.71
CA GLN A 107 -14.35 7.31 9.90
C GLN A 107 -13.58 8.59 9.58
N GLY A 108 -13.36 8.90 8.29
CA GLY A 108 -12.64 10.08 7.84
C GLY A 108 -11.18 10.11 8.32
N ILE A 109 -10.58 8.95 8.59
CA ILE A 109 -9.19 8.83 9.09
C ILE A 109 -8.17 8.73 7.96
N VAL A 110 -8.61 8.66 6.71
CA VAL A 110 -7.75 8.68 5.53
C VAL A 110 -7.60 10.10 5.00
N THR A 111 -6.41 10.42 4.50
CA THR A 111 -6.16 11.61 3.69
C THR A 111 -5.42 11.16 2.44
N GLU A 112 -5.96 11.49 1.27
CA GLU A 112 -5.35 11.18 -0.02
C GLU A 112 -4.83 12.46 -0.66
N THR A 113 -3.59 12.43 -1.14
CA THR A 113 -3.01 13.45 -2.01
C THR A 113 -2.75 12.80 -3.36
N LEU A 114 -3.61 13.07 -4.33
CA LEU A 114 -3.45 12.57 -5.70
C LEU A 114 -2.15 13.10 -6.30
N PHE A 115 -1.44 12.22 -7.01
CA PHE A 115 -0.40 12.69 -7.91
C PHE A 115 -1.08 13.35 -9.10
N VAL A 116 -0.50 14.42 -9.62
CA VAL A 116 -1.03 15.16 -10.76
C VAL A 116 -0.24 14.80 -12.03
N ASP A 117 -0.73 15.29 -13.18
CA ASP A 117 -0.04 15.18 -14.47
C ASP A 117 0.07 13.75 -15.03
N PHE A 118 -0.96 12.92 -14.84
CA PHE A 118 -1.05 11.67 -15.57
C PHE A 118 -1.29 11.92 -17.07
N GLU A 119 -0.45 11.34 -17.93
CA GLU A 119 -0.64 11.41 -19.37
C GLU A 119 -2.03 10.90 -19.76
N PRO A 120 -2.79 11.59 -20.64
CA PRO A 120 -4.18 11.27 -20.95
C PRO A 120 -4.42 9.84 -21.48
N LEU A 121 -3.39 9.18 -21.99
CA LEU A 121 -3.43 7.82 -22.54
C LEU A 121 -2.88 6.75 -21.57
N SER A 122 -2.57 7.11 -20.33
CA SER A 122 -2.00 6.18 -19.37
C SER A 122 -3.08 5.23 -18.85
N HIS A 123 -3.09 4.00 -19.36
CA HIS A 123 -3.98 2.93 -18.88
C HIS A 123 -3.53 2.33 -17.54
N ALA A 124 -2.31 2.64 -17.11
CA ALA A 124 -1.76 2.30 -15.80
C ALA A 124 -1.17 3.55 -15.14
N PHE A 125 -0.97 3.50 -13.84
CA PHE A 125 -0.40 4.55 -12.99
C PHE A 125 -1.14 5.88 -13.04
N ASN A 126 -2.44 5.88 -13.33
CA ASN A 126 -3.26 7.07 -13.60
C ASN A 126 -4.15 7.53 -12.43
N ASN A 127 -4.05 6.86 -11.28
CA ASN A 127 -4.75 7.22 -10.05
C ASN A 127 -3.87 7.05 -8.81
N THR A 128 -2.56 7.21 -8.98
CA THR A 128 -1.60 7.10 -7.88
C THR A 128 -1.79 8.24 -6.90
N ALA A 129 -1.77 7.94 -5.60
CA ALA A 129 -1.94 8.88 -4.51
C ALA A 129 -0.98 8.55 -3.37
N LEU A 130 -0.62 9.58 -2.59
CA LEU A 130 -0.12 9.41 -1.24
C LEU A 130 -1.30 9.31 -0.28
N ILE A 131 -1.44 8.17 0.37
CA ILE A 131 -2.50 7.83 1.31
C ILE A 131 -1.90 7.81 2.72
N GLN A 132 -2.48 8.61 3.61
CA GLN A 132 -2.02 8.74 4.99
C GLN A 132 -3.18 8.52 5.96
N PHE A 133 -2.85 8.02 7.14
CA PHE A 133 -3.84 7.70 8.17
C PHE A 133 -3.60 8.53 9.43
N LYS A 134 -4.67 9.12 9.98
CA LYS A 134 -4.64 9.91 11.21
C LYS A 134 -5.37 9.20 12.35
N SER A 135 -5.02 9.53 13.59
CA SER A 135 -5.76 9.06 14.75
C SER A 135 -7.20 9.57 14.71
N PHE A 136 -8.15 8.75 15.17
CA PHE A 136 -9.51 9.18 15.44
C PHE A 136 -9.46 10.19 16.61
N LYS A 137 -10.20 11.31 16.50
CA LYS A 137 -10.33 12.30 17.57
C LYS A 137 -11.51 11.96 18.47
#